data_AF-A0A534WRP5-F1
#
_entry.id   AF-A0A534WRP5-F1
#
_cell.length_a   1.000
_cell.length_b   1.000
_cell.length_c   1.000
_cell.angle_alpha   90.00
_cell.angle_beta   90.00
_cell.angle_gamma   90.00
#
_symmetry.space_group_name_H-M   'P 1'
#
loop_
_entity.id
_entity.type
_entity.pdbx_description
1 polymer ?
#
loop_
_entity_poly.entity_id
_entity_poly.type
_entity_poly.pdbx_seq_one_letter_code
_entity_poly.pdbx_strand_id
1 'polypeptide(L)'
;MKQRSAKETAYYFNGKLPRLALIAKGVRFPPGRWIWVAGKSSAPWLVEVLVRDLFPRVKDANLPFSALLTDFDVDEFEQELEKGKTGT
;
A
#
# COMPACT_ATOMS: atom_id res chain seq x y z
N MET A 1 17.74 -6.73 -9.29
CA MET A 1 16.66 -5.86 -9.86
C MET A 1 16.78 -4.49 -9.22
N LYS A 2 16.68 -3.37 -9.96
CA LYS A 2 16.65 -2.04 -9.35
C LYS A 2 15.38 -1.91 -8.51
N GLN A 3 15.53 -1.55 -7.23
CA GLN A 3 14.42 -1.23 -6.35
C GLN A 3 13.71 0.01 -6.91
N ARG A 4 12.38 -0.06 -7.05
CA ARG A 4 11.57 1.04 -7.60
C ARG A 4 11.09 1.93 -6.46
N SER A 5 11.13 3.24 -6.66
CA SER A 5 10.59 4.23 -5.73
C SER A 5 9.40 4.98 -6.33
N ALA A 6 8.54 5.50 -5.47
CA ALA A 6 7.39 6.29 -5.89
C ALA A 6 7.86 7.61 -6.54
N LYS A 7 7.33 7.92 -7.72
CA LYS A 7 7.65 9.17 -8.43
C LYS A 7 6.97 10.39 -7.83
N GLU A 8 5.88 10.15 -7.11
CA GLU A 8 5.07 11.14 -6.41
C GLU A 8 4.45 10.53 -5.15
N THR A 9 4.08 11.39 -4.20
CA THR A 9 3.31 10.95 -3.03
C THR A 9 1.88 10.64 -3.46
N ALA A 10 1.50 9.38 -3.35
CA ALA A 10 0.19 8.90 -3.82
C ALA A 10 -0.25 7.65 -3.04
N TYR A 11 -1.54 7.35 -3.15
CA TYR A 11 -2.12 6.12 -2.65
C TYR A 11 -1.89 5.00 -3.66
N TYR A 12 -1.38 3.89 -3.14
CA TYR A 12 -1.13 2.67 -3.89
C TYR A 12 -1.83 1.48 -3.25
N PHE A 13 -2.33 0.58 -4.08
CA PHE A 13 -2.98 -0.65 -3.65
C PHE A 13 -2.17 -1.87 -4.09
N ASN A 14 -2.02 -2.84 -3.19
CA ASN A 14 -1.50 -4.16 -3.51
C ASN A 14 -2.64 -5.19 -3.49
N GLY A 15 -2.95 -5.78 -4.65
CA GLY A 15 -4.07 -6.72 -4.76
C GLY A 15 -3.77 -8.15 -4.32
N LYS A 16 -2.49 -8.53 -4.17
CA LYS A 16 -2.11 -9.85 -3.64
C LYS A 16 -1.97 -9.83 -2.11
N LEU A 17 -1.52 -8.71 -1.58
CA LEU A 17 -1.48 -8.40 -0.15
C LEU A 17 -2.48 -7.27 0.05
N PRO A 18 -3.77 -7.53 0.38
CA PRO A 18 -4.84 -6.52 0.38
C PRO A 18 -4.50 -5.39 1.36
N ARG A 19 -3.72 -4.43 0.89
CA ARG A 19 -3.11 -3.34 1.64
C ARG A 19 -3.23 -2.09 0.80
N LEU A 20 -3.68 -1.02 1.44
CA LEU A 20 -3.69 0.31 0.89
C LEU A 20 -2.57 1.10 1.58
N ALA A 21 -1.72 1.77 0.81
CA ALA A 21 -0.65 2.58 1.39
C ALA A 21 -0.55 3.95 0.75
N LEU A 22 -0.35 4.98 1.56
CA LEU A 22 0.15 6.27 1.09
C LEU A 22 1.67 6.20 1.06
N ILE A 23 2.28 6.23 -0.13
CA ILE A 23 3.74 6.11 -0.28
C ILE A 23 4.29 7.45 -0.73
N ALA A 24 5.21 8.04 0.03
CA ALA A 24 5.79 9.34 -0.29
C ALA A 24 6.75 9.29 -1.49
N LYS A 25 6.85 10.42 -2.20
CA LYS A 25 7.81 10.57 -3.30
C LYS A 25 9.23 10.19 -2.85
N GLY A 26 9.92 9.39 -3.65
CA GLY A 26 11.28 8.94 -3.39
C GLY A 26 11.39 7.70 -2.51
N VAL A 27 10.33 7.36 -1.76
CA VAL A 27 10.27 6.15 -0.92
C VAL A 27 10.16 4.91 -1.78
N ARG A 28 10.92 3.87 -1.41
CA ARG A 28 10.92 2.57 -2.09
C ARG A 28 9.56 1.88 -1.97
N PHE A 29 9.14 1.18 -3.02
CA PHE A 29 7.97 0.31 -2.92
C PHE A 29 8.31 -0.94 -2.09
N PRO A 30 7.41 -1.39 -1.19
CA PRO A 30 7.51 -2.72 -0.60
C PRO A 30 7.44 -3.81 -1.67
N PRO A 31 7.91 -5.04 -1.40
CA PRO A 31 7.77 -6.19 -2.29
C PRO A 31 6.35 -6.37 -2.81
N GLY A 32 6.26 -6.75 -4.09
CA GLY A 32 5.01 -7.02 -4.76
C GLY A 32 4.64 -5.97 -5.81
N ARG A 33 3.38 -6.01 -6.23
CA ARG A 33 2.84 -5.13 -7.28
C ARG A 33 1.91 -4.11 -6.66
N TRP A 34 2.35 -2.86 -6.69
CA TRP A 34 1.61 -1.71 -6.23
C TRP A 34 1.01 -0.96 -7.42
N ILE A 35 -0.29 -0.69 -7.34
CA ILE A 35 -1.07 -0.01 -8.36
C ILE A 35 -1.39 1.39 -7.85
N TRP A 36 -1.09 2.43 -8.63
CA TRP A 36 -1.48 3.79 -8.29
C TRP A 36 -3.02 3.90 -8.30
N VAL A 37 -3.59 4.50 -7.25
CA VAL A 37 -5.05 4.66 -7.09
C VAL A 37 -5.45 6.12 -7.15
N ALA A 38 -4.76 6.98 -6.38
CA ALA A 38 -5.12 8.38 -6.25
C ALA A 38 -3.94 9.22 -5.76
N GLY A 39 -3.92 10.51 -6.11
CA GLY A 39 -2.93 11.45 -5.57
C GLY A 39 -3.16 11.79 -4.08
N LYS A 40 -2.13 12.32 -3.43
CA LYS A 40 -2.12 12.65 -1.98
C LYS A 40 -3.23 13.57 -1.47
N SER A 41 -3.86 14.35 -2.35
CA SER A 41 -4.92 15.29 -1.98
C SER A 41 -6.26 14.62 -1.71
N SER A 42 -6.37 13.32 -2.02
CA SER A 42 -7.58 12.53 -1.78
C SER A 42 -7.66 12.13 -0.32
N ALA A 43 -8.87 12.12 0.25
CA ALA A 43 -9.06 11.62 1.61
C ALA A 43 -8.91 10.09 1.68
N PRO A 44 -8.25 9.51 2.71
CA PRO A 44 -8.01 8.07 2.79
C PRO A 44 -9.28 7.20 2.68
N TRP A 45 -10.38 7.59 3.32
CA TRP A 45 -11.64 6.84 3.31
C TRP A 45 -12.27 6.80 1.90
N LEU A 46 -12.12 7.88 1.12
CA LEU A 46 -12.63 7.92 -0.25
C LEU A 46 -11.81 7.00 -1.16
N VAL A 47 -10.49 6.94 -0.94
CA VAL A 47 -9.61 6.02 -1.66
C VAL A 47 -9.93 4.57 -1.32
N GLU A 48 -10.24 4.25 -0.06
CA GLU A 48 -10.68 2.92 0.35
C GLU A 48 -11.96 2.48 -0.36
N VAL A 49 -12.98 3.36 -0.42
CA VAL A 49 -14.21 3.11 -1.17
C VAL A 49 -13.91 2.86 -2.65
N LEU A 50 -13.09 3.72 -3.27
CA LEU A 50 -12.70 3.57 -4.67
C LEU A 50 -11.99 2.22 -4.93
N VAL A 51 -11.10 1.78 -4.04
CA VAL A 51 -10.44 0.48 -4.17
C VAL A 51 -11.45 -0.66 -4.07
N ARG A 52 -12.40 -0.61 -3.13
CA ARG A 52 -13.43 -1.64 -3.00
C ARG A 52 -14.35 -1.73 -4.22
N ASP A 53 -14.67 -0.58 -4.81
CA ASP A 53 -15.51 -0.52 -6.02
C ASP A 53 -14.76 -1.04 -7.26
N LEU A 54 -13.47 -0.70 -7.40
CA LEU A 54 -12.65 -1.11 -8.56
C LEU A 54 -12.16 -2.56 -8.48
N PHE A 55 -12.02 -3.11 -7.27
CA PHE A 55 -11.46 -4.45 -7.04
C PHE A 55 -12.43 -5.33 -6.25
N PRO A 56 -13.38 -6.02 -6.93
CA PRO A 56 -14.42 -6.82 -6.26
C PRO A 56 -13.88 -7.88 -5.28
N ARG A 57 -12.66 -8.38 -5.52
CA ARG A 57 -12.01 -9.38 -4.65
C ARG A 57 -11.67 -8.86 -3.24
N VAL A 58 -11.64 -7.55 -3.03
CA VAL A 58 -11.35 -6.93 -1.72
C VAL A 58 -12.54 -6.16 -1.16
N LYS A 59 -13.73 -6.29 -1.75
CA LYS A 59 -14.95 -5.59 -1.32
C LYS A 59 -15.25 -5.80 0.16
N ASP A 60 -15.19 -7.05 0.61
CA ASP A 60 -15.49 -7.45 1.99
C ASP A 60 -14.21 -7.75 2.80
N ALA A 61 -13.03 -7.49 2.23
CA ALA A 61 -11.77 -7.72 2.91
C ALA A 61 -11.44 -6.58 3.88
N ASN A 62 -10.79 -6.93 4.99
CA ASN A 62 -10.05 -5.93 5.76
C ASN A 62 -8.95 -5.37 4.85
N LEU A 63 -8.93 -4.06 4.66
CA LEU A 63 -7.98 -3.35 3.82
C LEU A 63 -7.18 -2.38 4.69
N PRO A 64 -6.19 -2.87 5.47
CA PRO A 64 -5.42 -2.00 6.34
C PRO A 64 -4.73 -0.89 5.56
N PHE A 65 -4.78 0.31 6.13
CA PHE A 65 -4.09 1.48 5.63
C PHE A 65 -2.73 1.66 6.31
N SER A 66 -1.69 1.97 5.54
CA SER A 66 -0.35 2.31 6.04
C SER A 66 0.17 3.60 5.40
N ALA A 67 0.83 4.46 6.17
CA ALA A 67 1.56 5.61 5.64
C ALA A 67 3.05 5.28 5.61
N LEU A 68 3.63 5.22 4.41
CA LEU A 68 5.03 4.89 4.18
C LEU A 68 5.73 6.17 3.68
N LEU A 69 6.23 6.98 4.61
CA LEU A 69 6.75 8.32 4.35
C LEU A 69 8.28 8.34 4.25
N THR A 70 8.92 7.29 4.74
CA THR A 70 10.36 7.05 4.71
C THR A 70 10.65 5.59 4.34
N ASP A 71 11.88 5.29 3.92
CA ASP A 71 12.30 3.90 3.68
C ASP A 71 12.31 3.06 4.98
N PHE A 72 12.44 3.71 6.15
CA PHE A 72 12.33 3.06 7.45
C PHE A 72 10.90 2.56 7.72
N ASP A 73 9.88 3.37 7.40
CA ASP A 73 8.48 2.92 7.50
C ASP A 73 8.22 1.68 6.62
N VAL A 74 8.93 1.59 5.49
CA VAL A 74 8.87 0.43 4.61
C VAL A 74 9.54 -0.79 5.23
N ASP A 75 10.70 -0.62 5.88
CA ASP A 75 11.38 -1.69 6.61
C ASP A 75 10.48 -2.25 7.72
N GLU A 76 9.84 -1.38 8.50
CA GLU A 76 8.90 -1.78 9.56
C GLU A 76 7.69 -2.52 8.99
N PHE A 77 7.07 -1.97 7.94
CA PHE A 77 5.94 -2.59 7.25
C PHE A 77 6.30 -3.99 6.72
N GLU A 78 7.49 -4.17 6.15
CA GLU A 78 7.96 -5.47 5.65
C GLU A 78 8.15 -6.48 6.78
N GLN A 79 8.73 -6.07 7.91
CA GLN A 79 8.87 -6.94 9.09
C GLN A 79 7.51 -7.37 9.66
N GLU A 80 6.52 -6.48 9.70
CA GLU A 80 5.16 -6.82 10.12
C GLU A 80 4.52 -7.87 9.20
N LEU A 81 4.71 -7.73 7.88
CA LEU A 81 4.22 -8.70 6.91
C LEU A 81 4.88 -10.07 7.05
N GLU A 82 6.14 -10.14 7.45
CA GLU A 82 6.85 -11.39 7.71
C GLU A 82 6.36 -12.06 9.00
N LYS A 83 6.21 -11.29 10.08
CA LYS A 83 5.68 -11.79 11.36
C LYS A 83 4.25 -12.31 11.24
N GLY A 84 3.42 -11.66 10.41
CA GLY A 84 2.05 -12.10 10.13
C GLY A 84 1.96 -13.41 9.34
N LYS A 85 3.02 -13.85 8.67
CA LYS A 85 3.04 -15.13 7.92
C LYS A 85 3.44 -16.33 8.78
N THR A 86 4.26 -16.14 9.81
CA THR A 86 4.73 -17.20 10.72
C THR A 86 3.74 -17.57 11.83
N GLY A 87 2.62 -16.84 11.94
CA GLY A 87 1.55 -17.09 12.91
C GLY A 87 0.42 -18.02 12.42
N THR A 88 0.65 -18.81 11.37
CA THR A 88 -0.31 -19.80 10.82
C THR A 88 0.36 -21.17 10.74
#